data_AF-A0A954AC71-F1
#
_entry.id   AF-A0A954AC71-F1
#
_cell.length_a   1.000
_cell.length_b   1.000
_cell.length_c   1.000
_cell.angle_alpha   90.00
_cell.angle_beta   90.00
_cell.angle_gamma   90.00
#
_symmetry.space_group_name_H-M   'P 1'
#
loop_
_entity.id
_entity.type
_entity.pdbx_description
1 polymer ?
#
loop_
_entity_poly.entity_id
_entity_poly.type
_entity_poly.pdbx_seq_one_letter_code
_entity_poly.pdbx_strand_id
1 'polypeptide(L)'
;MFAVPPLSVPEPGATHLERIQDAAAVRLFVQRARAADAAFALDLQNAAAVAQICQRLDGLPLAIELAAARSTALSPAALQALLSHRLQVLGTGPRDAPARQQTISDAVAWSYDLLNPQAQAFFRRLAVFAGSWTLQAATAVSGLTEAATLAHLDDLID
;
A
#
# COMPACT_ATOMS: atom_id res chain seq x y z
N MET A 1 -13.66 2.56 19.53
CA MET A 1 -12.62 2.50 18.49
C MET A 1 -12.18 3.93 18.23
N PHE A 2 -10.97 4.30 18.64
CA PHE A 2 -10.44 5.66 18.49
C PHE A 2 -9.94 5.81 17.04
N ALA A 3 -10.53 6.73 16.28
CA ALA A 3 -10.00 7.10 14.98
C ALA A 3 -8.70 7.86 15.20
N VAL A 4 -7.59 7.34 14.68
CA VAL A 4 -6.32 8.05 14.72
C VAL A 4 -6.36 9.12 13.62
N PRO A 5 -6.26 10.41 13.95
CA PRO A 5 -6.30 11.47 12.95
C PRO A 5 -5.07 11.36 12.02
N PRO A 6 -5.18 11.82 10.76
CA PRO A 6 -4.04 11.91 9.86
C PRO A 6 -2.87 12.68 10.47
N LEU A 7 -1.66 12.23 10.18
CA LEU A 7 -0.43 12.86 10.64
C LEU A 7 -0.10 14.09 9.78
N SER A 8 0.62 15.05 10.36
CA SER A 8 1.13 16.18 9.58
C SER A 8 2.09 15.69 8.49
N VAL A 9 1.88 16.19 7.27
CA VAL A 9 2.73 15.94 6.09
C VAL A 9 3.56 17.19 5.78
N PRO A 10 4.71 17.05 5.09
CA PRO A 10 5.47 18.21 4.64
C PRO A 10 4.66 19.08 3.68
N GLU A 11 4.93 20.38 3.65
CA GLU A 11 4.34 21.30 2.66
C GLU A 11 4.67 20.87 1.22
N PRO A 12 3.74 21.04 0.25
CA PRO A 12 4.03 20.79 -1.15
C PRO A 12 5.24 21.60 -1.62
N GLY A 13 6.20 20.91 -2.25
CA GLY A 13 7.44 21.56 -2.73
C GLY A 13 8.48 21.87 -1.64
N ALA A 14 8.32 21.38 -0.41
CA ALA A 14 9.37 21.45 0.59
C ALA A 14 10.65 20.75 0.10
N THR A 15 11.77 21.48 0.09
CA THR A 15 13.10 20.98 -0.35
C THR A 15 14.10 20.86 0.79
N HIS A 16 13.83 21.50 1.93
CA HIS A 16 14.72 21.50 3.08
C HIS A 16 14.51 20.25 3.94
N LEU A 17 15.55 19.43 4.09
CA LEU A 17 15.53 18.19 4.87
C LEU A 17 14.97 18.39 6.29
N GLU A 18 15.40 19.46 6.96
CA GLU A 18 14.98 19.80 8.33
C GLU A 18 13.46 19.99 8.45
N ARG A 19 12.82 20.63 7.46
CA ARG A 19 11.37 20.81 7.47
C ARG A 19 10.63 19.53 7.13
N ILE A 20 11.22 18.69 6.28
CA ILE A 20 10.63 17.41 5.88
C ILE A 20 10.64 16.43 7.07
N GLN A 21 11.75 16.32 7.81
CA GLN A 21 11.85 15.42 8.96
C GLN A 21 10.92 15.80 10.12
N ASP A 22 10.52 17.07 10.22
CA ASP A 22 9.64 17.56 11.28
C ASP A 22 8.16 17.15 11.09
N ALA A 23 7.78 16.71 9.90
CA ALA A 23 6.45 16.18 9.64
C ALA A 23 6.24 14.84 10.35
N ALA A 24 5.12 14.68 11.06
CA ALA A 24 4.82 13.46 11.82
C ALA A 24 4.72 12.22 10.91
N ALA A 25 4.17 12.39 9.70
CA ALA A 25 4.10 11.33 8.70
C ALA A 25 5.48 10.84 8.28
N VAL A 26 6.45 11.74 8.10
CA VAL A 26 7.83 11.40 7.71
C VAL A 26 8.55 10.69 8.86
N ARG A 27 8.39 11.16 10.10
CA ARG A 27 8.95 10.45 11.26
C ARG A 27 8.43 9.01 11.37
N LEU A 28 7.13 8.81 11.16
CA LEU A 28 6.55 7.47 11.16
C LEU A 28 7.13 6.62 10.03
N PHE A 29 7.23 7.17 8.81
CA PHE A 29 7.84 6.47 7.69
C PHE A 29 9.27 6.02 8.03
N VAL A 30 10.11 6.92 8.52
CA VAL A 30 11.50 6.62 8.88
C VAL A 30 11.58 5.56 9.99
N GLN A 31 10.73 5.67 11.01
CA GLN A 31 10.68 4.69 12.10
C GLN A 31 10.33 3.30 11.58
N ARG A 32 9.33 3.19 10.71
CA ARG A 32 8.87 1.91 10.15
C ARG A 32 9.83 1.35 9.11
N ALA A 33 10.43 2.20 8.29
CA ALA A 33 11.47 1.82 7.34
C ALA A 33 12.70 1.28 8.07
N ARG A 34 13.12 1.91 9.17
CA ARG A 34 14.21 1.40 10.02
C ARG A 34 13.90 0.09 10.72
N ALA A 35 12.64 -0.14 11.07
CA ALA A 35 12.21 -1.41 11.65
C ALA A 35 12.30 -2.57 10.64
N ALA A 36 12.15 -2.28 9.34
CA ALA A 36 12.27 -3.26 8.26
C ALA A 36 13.72 -3.39 7.74
N ASP A 37 14.42 -2.27 7.61
CA ASP A 37 15.84 -2.17 7.21
C ASP A 37 16.57 -1.20 8.14
N ALA A 38 17.37 -1.74 9.06
CA ALA A 38 18.11 -0.95 10.04
C ALA A 38 19.11 0.04 9.40
N ALA A 39 19.53 -0.16 8.16
CA ALA A 39 20.42 0.74 7.44
C ALA A 39 19.70 1.97 6.87
N PHE A 40 18.36 1.99 6.88
CA PHE A 40 17.60 3.10 6.32
C PHE A 40 17.89 4.43 7.03
N ALA A 41 18.32 5.42 6.26
CA ALA A 41 18.52 6.79 6.71
C ALA A 41 17.80 7.77 5.77
N LEU A 42 17.11 8.74 6.36
CA LEU A 42 16.58 9.87 5.61
C LEU A 42 17.74 10.83 5.30
N ASP A 43 17.92 11.19 4.03
CA ASP A 43 18.99 12.05 3.57
C ASP A 43 18.51 13.01 2.46
N LEU A 44 19.41 13.86 1.96
CA LEU A 44 19.09 14.83 0.90
C LEU A 44 18.68 14.18 -0.42
N GLN A 45 19.08 12.93 -0.67
CA GLN A 45 18.77 12.23 -1.93
C GLN A 45 17.36 11.65 -1.90
N ASN A 46 16.90 11.17 -0.74
CA ASN A 46 15.63 10.48 -0.61
C ASN A 46 14.52 11.30 0.06
N ALA A 47 14.83 12.40 0.76
CA ALA A 47 13.84 13.16 1.52
C ALA A 47 12.68 13.69 0.67
N ALA A 48 12.96 14.16 -0.55
CA ALA A 48 11.92 14.64 -1.45
C ALA A 48 10.94 13.52 -1.85
N ALA A 49 11.45 12.31 -2.11
CA ALA A 49 10.61 11.15 -2.44
C ALA A 49 9.76 10.73 -1.24
N VAL A 50 10.35 10.66 -0.04
CA VAL A 50 9.63 10.33 1.19
C VAL A 50 8.54 11.36 1.50
N ALA A 51 8.83 12.66 1.34
CA ALA A 51 7.84 13.71 1.52
C ALA A 51 6.62 13.52 0.60
N GLN A 52 6.86 13.24 -0.68
CA GLN A 52 5.81 13.02 -1.67
C GLN A 52 5.01 11.75 -1.38
N ILE A 53 5.66 10.68 -0.91
CA ILE A 53 4.96 9.46 -0.46
C ILE A 53 4.01 9.80 0.69
N CYS A 54 4.50 10.47 1.74
CA CYS A 54 3.69 10.84 2.90
C CYS A 54 2.51 11.75 2.53
N GLN A 55 2.72 12.72 1.64
CA GLN A 55 1.65 13.57 1.10
C GLN A 55 0.61 12.77 0.34
N ARG A 56 1.06 11.83 -0.50
CA ARG A 56 0.20 11.05 -1.38
C ARG A 56 -0.59 9.96 -0.66
N LEU A 57 -0.16 9.62 0.56
CA LEU A 57 -0.89 8.75 1.49
C LEU A 57 -1.75 9.56 2.48
N ASP A 58 -1.95 10.86 2.22
CA ASP A 58 -2.76 11.79 3.01
C ASP A 58 -2.43 11.81 4.52
N GLY A 59 -1.18 11.50 4.88
CA GLY A 59 -0.78 11.40 6.28
C GLY A 59 -1.41 10.22 7.04
N LEU A 60 -2.07 9.27 6.37
CA LEU A 60 -2.76 8.15 7.00
C LEU A 60 -1.74 7.19 7.64
N PRO A 61 -1.75 7.00 8.98
CA PRO A 61 -0.71 6.24 9.67
C PRO A 61 -0.50 4.85 9.09
N LEU A 62 -1.56 4.05 8.98
CA LEU A 62 -1.45 2.66 8.50
C LEU A 62 -0.89 2.56 7.07
N ALA A 63 -1.34 3.45 6.18
CA ALA A 63 -0.84 3.48 4.80
C ALA A 63 0.67 3.79 4.77
N ILE A 64 1.12 4.70 5.64
CA ILE A 64 2.55 5.03 5.79
C ILE A 64 3.35 3.84 6.33
N GLU A 65 2.85 3.12 7.35
CA GLU A 65 3.56 1.96 7.90
C GLU A 65 3.77 0.87 6.85
N LEU A 66 2.70 0.59 6.11
CA LEU A 66 2.67 -0.39 5.05
C LEU A 66 3.60 -0.03 3.88
N ALA A 67 3.60 1.24 3.47
CA ALA A 67 4.54 1.74 2.47
C ALA A 67 6.00 1.65 2.96
N ALA A 68 6.26 2.07 4.20
CA ALA A 68 7.60 2.07 4.78
C ALA A 68 8.20 0.65 4.93
N ALA A 69 7.37 -0.36 5.21
CA ALA A 69 7.78 -1.76 5.28
C ALA A 69 8.36 -2.29 3.95
N ARG A 70 8.08 -1.64 2.82
CA ARG A 70 8.59 -2.00 1.49
C ARG A 70 10.00 -1.46 1.21
N SER A 71 10.57 -0.68 2.13
CA SER A 71 11.90 -0.08 1.94
C SER A 71 13.03 -1.11 1.83
N THR A 72 12.81 -2.35 2.25
CA THR A 72 13.74 -3.48 2.07
C THR A 72 13.85 -3.94 0.61
N ALA A 73 12.80 -3.73 -0.19
CA ALA A 73 12.71 -4.20 -1.57
C ALA A 73 12.71 -3.06 -2.59
N LEU A 74 12.26 -1.86 -2.20
CA LEU A 74 12.10 -0.71 -3.07
C LEU A 74 12.74 0.53 -2.46
N SER A 75 13.51 1.26 -3.28
CA SER A 75 13.98 2.58 -2.88
C SER A 75 12.80 3.55 -2.74
N PRO A 76 12.93 4.62 -1.92
CA PRO A 76 11.88 5.63 -1.80
C PRO A 76 11.44 6.23 -3.14
N ALA A 77 12.37 6.43 -4.08
CA ALA A 77 12.05 6.90 -5.42
C ALA A 77 11.21 5.88 -6.23
N ALA A 78 11.55 4.59 -6.15
CA ALA A 78 10.78 3.53 -6.81
C ALA A 78 9.37 3.41 -6.21
N LEU A 79 9.26 3.50 -4.89
CA LEU A 79 7.98 3.46 -4.18
C LEU A 79 7.09 4.68 -4.52
N GLN A 80 7.68 5.88 -4.59
CA GLN A 80 7.01 7.10 -5.03
C GLN A 80 6.49 6.98 -6.48
N ALA A 81 7.31 6.43 -7.39
CA ALA A 81 6.89 6.20 -8.78
C ALA A 81 5.72 5.21 -8.87
N LEU A 82 5.76 4.12 -8.09
CA LEU A 82 4.68 3.13 -8.01
C LEU A 82 3.37 3.76 -7.53
N LEU A 83 3.41 4.53 -6.44
CA LEU A 83 2.24 5.24 -5.90
C LEU A 83 1.74 6.33 -6.85
N SER A 84 2.62 6.91 -7.67
CA SER A 84 2.24 7.89 -8.68
C SER A 84 1.39 7.25 -9.78
N HIS A 85 1.76 6.05 -10.23
CA HIS A 85 1.04 5.32 -11.28
C HIS A 85 -0.26 4.68 -10.77
N ARG A 86 -0.28 4.13 -9.56
CA ARG A 86 -1.43 3.34 -9.07
C ARG A 86 -2.59 4.17 -8.52
N LEU A 87 -2.33 5.32 -7.89
CA LEU A 87 -3.41 6.24 -7.49
C LEU A 87 -4.12 6.91 -8.67
N GLN A 88 -3.46 7.03 -9.83
CA GLN A 88 -4.14 7.45 -11.06
C GLN A 88 -5.15 6.39 -11.55
N VAL A 89 -4.90 5.11 -11.25
CA VAL A 89 -5.81 4.00 -11.57
C VAL A 89 -6.98 3.91 -10.57
N LEU A 90 -6.77 4.30 -9.31
CA LEU A 90 -7.77 4.24 -8.23
C LEU A 90 -8.71 5.46 -8.13
N GLY A 91 -8.65 6.40 -9.08
CA GLY A 91 -9.49 7.62 -9.09
C GLY A 91 -11.01 7.43 -9.22
N THR A 92 -11.53 6.21 -9.09
CA THR A 92 -12.96 5.85 -9.27
C THR A 92 -13.58 5.17 -8.03
N GLY A 93 -13.16 5.51 -6.81
CA GLY A 93 -13.86 5.13 -5.57
C GLY A 93 -14.89 6.19 -5.13
N PRO A 94 -16.02 5.81 -4.50
CA PRO A 94 -17.04 6.77 -4.07
C PRO A 94 -16.49 7.73 -3.01
N ARG A 95 -16.37 9.00 -3.39
CA ARG A 95 -15.81 10.10 -2.57
C ARG A 95 -16.64 10.42 -1.31
N ASP A 96 -17.84 9.86 -1.20
CA ASP A 96 -18.79 10.10 -0.10
C ASP A 96 -18.89 8.95 0.93
N ALA A 97 -17.99 7.97 0.88
CA ALA A 97 -17.95 6.94 1.92
C ALA A 97 -17.45 7.54 3.26
N PRO A 98 -18.03 7.16 4.42
CA PRO A 98 -17.50 7.53 5.73
C PRO A 98 -16.00 7.21 5.82
N ALA A 99 -15.19 8.11 6.39
CA ALA A 99 -13.72 8.01 6.41
C ALA A 99 -13.17 6.62 6.83
N ARG A 100 -13.89 5.91 7.70
CA ARG A 100 -13.55 4.53 8.10
C ARG A 100 -13.64 3.51 6.97
N GLN A 101 -14.64 3.60 6.09
CA GLN A 101 -14.80 2.73 4.93
C GLN A 101 -13.83 3.07 3.81
N GLN A 102 -13.42 4.35 3.70
CA GLN A 102 -12.35 4.76 2.80
C GLN A 102 -11.04 4.08 3.20
N THR A 103 -10.61 4.17 4.46
CA THR A 103 -9.36 3.52 4.91
C THR A 103 -9.34 2.00 4.71
N ILE A 104 -10.47 1.31 4.88
CA ILE A 104 -10.55 -0.15 4.61
C ILE A 104 -10.49 -0.42 3.11
N SER A 105 -11.21 0.36 2.31
CA SER A 105 -11.23 0.19 0.85
C SER A 105 -9.87 0.51 0.24
N ASP A 106 -9.19 1.54 0.74
CA ASP A 106 -7.85 1.94 0.32
C ASP A 106 -6.82 0.87 0.69
N ALA A 107 -6.92 0.28 1.90
CA ALA A 107 -6.08 -0.82 2.31
C ALA A 107 -6.29 -2.07 1.44
N VAL A 108 -7.54 -2.42 1.13
CA VAL A 108 -7.89 -3.55 0.26
C VAL A 108 -7.42 -3.30 -1.17
N ALA A 109 -7.66 -2.11 -1.71
CA ALA A 109 -7.18 -1.71 -3.03
C ALA A 109 -5.65 -1.79 -3.11
N TRP A 110 -4.96 -1.35 -2.06
CA TRP A 110 -3.50 -1.40 -2.01
C TRP A 110 -2.95 -2.83 -1.94
N SER A 111 -3.56 -3.72 -1.14
CA SER A 111 -3.23 -5.15 -1.12
C SER A 111 -3.48 -5.83 -2.47
N TYR A 112 -4.61 -5.52 -3.11
CA TYR A 112 -4.95 -6.04 -4.43
C TYR A 112 -3.98 -5.56 -5.51
N ASP A 113 -3.62 -4.28 -5.49
CA ASP A 113 -2.69 -3.70 -6.44
C ASP A 113 -1.30 -4.35 -6.33
N LEU A 114 -0.90 -4.75 -5.13
CA LEU A 114 0.40 -5.38 -4.87
C LEU A 114 0.56 -6.74 -5.55
N LEU A 115 -0.54 -7.44 -5.81
CA LEU A 115 -0.53 -8.72 -6.51
C LEU A 115 0.02 -8.55 -7.94
N ASN A 116 0.75 -9.56 -8.40
CA ASN A 116 1.14 -9.63 -9.81
C ASN A 116 -0.11 -9.75 -10.72
N PRO A 117 -0.03 -9.44 -12.03
CA PRO A 117 -1.22 -9.42 -12.90
C PRO A 117 -2.00 -10.74 -12.95
N GLN A 118 -1.31 -11.87 -12.80
CA GLN A 118 -1.91 -13.20 -12.79
C GLN A 118 -2.67 -13.46 -11.48
N ALA A 119 -2.06 -13.11 -10.35
CA ALA A 119 -2.69 -13.18 -9.03
C ALA A 119 -3.88 -12.21 -8.91
N GLN A 120 -3.82 -11.01 -9.47
CA GLN A 120 -4.98 -10.10 -9.55
C GLN A 120 -6.14 -10.71 -10.33
N ALA A 121 -5.86 -11.31 -11.49
CA ALA A 121 -6.88 -11.96 -12.31
C ALA A 121 -7.54 -13.13 -11.58
N PHE A 122 -6.75 -13.91 -10.85
CA PHE A 122 -7.23 -15.00 -10.01
C PHE A 122 -8.08 -14.48 -8.83
N PHE A 123 -7.61 -13.47 -8.11
CA PHE A 123 -8.35 -12.85 -6.99
C PHE A 123 -9.73 -12.31 -7.44
N ARG A 124 -9.82 -11.68 -8.62
CA ARG A 124 -11.12 -11.24 -9.17
C ARG A 124 -12.08 -12.39 -9.44
N ARG A 125 -11.58 -13.57 -9.81
CA ARG A 125 -12.44 -14.76 -10.04
C ARG A 125 -12.99 -15.31 -8.73
N LEU A 126 -12.26 -15.17 -7.62
CA LEU A 126 -12.73 -15.58 -6.29
C LEU A 126 -13.78 -14.63 -5.71
N ALA A 127 -13.88 -13.39 -6.20
CA ALA A 127 -14.83 -12.38 -5.72
C ALA A 127 -16.32 -12.74 -5.96
N VAL A 128 -16.61 -13.84 -6.67
CA VAL A 128 -17.97 -14.37 -6.83
C VAL A 128 -18.52 -15.01 -5.57
N PHE A 129 -17.65 -15.42 -4.64
CA PHE A 129 -18.05 -16.05 -3.39
C PHE A 129 -18.33 -15.00 -2.31
N ALA A 130 -19.50 -15.08 -1.71
CA ALA A 130 -19.79 -14.37 -0.46
C ALA A 130 -19.32 -15.23 0.72
N GLY A 131 -18.19 -14.86 1.33
CA GLY A 131 -17.60 -15.59 2.46
C GLY A 131 -16.53 -16.59 2.06
N SER A 132 -16.42 -17.71 2.78
CA SER A 132 -15.42 -18.74 2.50
C SER A 132 -15.81 -19.62 1.32
N TRP A 133 -14.79 -20.26 0.73
CA TRP A 133 -14.93 -21.16 -0.40
C TRP A 133 -14.00 -22.37 -0.22
N THR A 134 -14.25 -23.44 -0.96
CA THR A 134 -13.41 -24.64 -0.97
C THR A 134 -12.44 -24.60 -2.15
N LEU A 135 -11.30 -25.31 -2.05
CA LEU A 135 -10.34 -25.41 -3.16
C LEU A 135 -11.00 -25.90 -4.46
N GLN A 136 -11.94 -26.85 -4.36
CA GLN A 136 -12.70 -27.34 -5.50
C GLN A 136 -13.57 -26.24 -6.14
N ALA A 137 -14.21 -25.39 -5.32
CA ALA A 137 -15.00 -24.26 -5.81
C ALA A 137 -14.10 -23.20 -6.46
N ALA A 138 -12.93 -22.89 -5.87
CA ALA A 138 -11.94 -22.01 -6.46
C ALA A 138 -11.43 -22.53 -7.82
N THR A 139 -11.16 -23.83 -7.92
CA THR A 139 -10.73 -24.49 -9.15
C THR A 139 -11.79 -24.37 -10.24
N ALA A 140 -13.07 -24.57 -9.88
CA ALA A 140 -14.19 -24.48 -10.82
C ALA A 140 -14.36 -23.07 -11.41
N VAL A 141 -14.20 -22.01 -10.61
CA VAL A 141 -14.33 -20.62 -11.09
C VAL A 141 -13.06 -20.07 -11.72
N SER A 142 -11.90 -20.61 -11.35
CA SER A 142 -10.62 -20.22 -11.93
C SER A 142 -10.39 -20.83 -13.31
N GLY A 143 -11.03 -21.97 -13.60
CA GLY A 143 -10.82 -22.75 -14.83
C GLY A 143 -9.42 -23.38 -14.90
N LEU A 144 -8.74 -23.50 -13.76
CA LEU A 144 -7.40 -24.06 -13.63
C LEU A 144 -7.46 -25.51 -13.16
N THR A 145 -6.30 -26.18 -13.15
CA THR A 145 -6.15 -27.45 -12.41
C THR A 145 -6.07 -27.17 -10.92
N GLU A 146 -6.31 -28.18 -10.09
CA GLU A 146 -6.21 -28.06 -8.63
C GLU A 146 -4.79 -27.64 -8.18
N ALA A 147 -3.76 -28.22 -8.79
CA ALA A 147 -2.36 -27.86 -8.53
C ALA A 147 -2.02 -26.41 -8.92
N ALA A 148 -2.51 -25.93 -10.06
CA ALA A 148 -2.32 -24.54 -10.48
C ALA A 148 -3.14 -23.56 -9.61
N THR A 149 -4.31 -23.98 -9.13
CA THR A 149 -5.13 -23.20 -8.20
C THR A 149 -4.42 -23.04 -6.86
N LEU A 150 -3.82 -24.12 -6.33
CA LEU A 150 -3.02 -24.06 -5.11
C LEU A 150 -1.82 -23.11 -5.24
N ALA A 151 -1.04 -23.22 -6.33
CA ALA A 151 0.11 -22.34 -6.55
C ALA A 151 -0.30 -20.84 -6.56
N HIS A 152 -1.44 -20.51 -7.18
CA HIS A 152 -1.93 -19.14 -7.17
C HIS A 152 -2.55 -18.70 -5.85
N LEU A 153 -2.94 -19.62 -4.97
CA LEU A 153 -3.36 -19.29 -3.62
C LEU A 153 -2.17 -18.94 -2.75
N ASP A 154 -1.05 -19.64 -2.90
CA ASP A 154 0.20 -19.32 -2.21
C ASP A 154 0.70 -17.92 -2.60
N ASP A 155 0.63 -17.56 -3.89
CA ASP A 155 0.95 -16.21 -4.40
C ASP A 155 0.09 -15.07 -3.80
N LEU A 156 -1.06 -15.38 -3.18
CA LEU A 156 -1.92 -14.39 -2.50
C LEU A 156 -1.57 -14.21 -1.02
N ILE A 157 -0.83 -15.14 -0.42
CA ILE A 157 -0.50 -15.18 1.02
C ILE A 157 0.91 -14.61 1.27
N ASP A 158 1.82 -14.73 0.30
CA ASP A 158 3.19 -14.18 0.31
C ASP A 158 3.27 -12.68 -0.06
#